data_AF-A0A0C1HQ01-F1
#
_entry.id   AF-A0A0C1HQ01-F1
#
_cell.length_a   1.000
_cell.length_b   1.000
_cell.length_c   1.000
_cell.angle_alpha   90.00
_cell.angle_beta   90.00
_cell.angle_gamma   90.00
#
_symmetry.space_group_name_H-M   'P 1'
#
loop_
_entity.id
_entity.type
_entity.pdbx_description
1 polymer ?
#
loop_
_entity_poly.entity_id
_entity_poly.type
_entity_poly.pdbx_seq_one_letter_code
_entity_poly.pdbx_strand_id
1 'polypeptide(L)'
;MASILNVPREPYHLNFARKQLQSPIQRNYNPCQALKTALIKEIVKKSLLELAIALSFTGLACLFVATPLGMATLLLSTIASLAITTLLRLARAYCIFRVFQLKHSTSRKAVEKKTQFTSWVGFINALIPTTFRQLVDANTREVIVHEGGHALAAKILIKNPLVNVSITPFNGGQTTYYVRSLTMIGQYIGRANSELLIVAAGPALAVLAATTGYSASLALSKSHPELSRYLKTATLSTISQHFLYALSALWTTTSIQKHDFVNLMAAGLSPIVAAISIVALPILIRVGFYIYHRNKGSQKEKTNEKEKIALNNNVRFQGPLYNSLTLEAPPI
;
A
#
# COMPACT_ATOMS: atom_id res chain seq x y z
N MET A 1 -1.87 -18.62 -6.59
CA MET A 1 -2.33 -18.64 -5.19
C MET A 1 -1.11 -18.56 -4.28
N ALA A 2 -0.77 -17.36 -3.83
CA ALA A 2 0.45 -17.10 -3.05
C ALA A 2 0.15 -17.19 -1.55
N SER A 3 1.05 -17.86 -0.81
CA SER A 3 1.09 -18.02 0.65
C SER A 3 0.40 -16.91 1.46
N ILE A 4 -0.81 -17.19 1.96
CA ILE A 4 -1.56 -16.32 2.90
C ILE A 4 -1.16 -16.61 4.36
N LEU A 5 -0.27 -17.57 4.58
CA LEU A 5 0.15 -18.02 5.91
C LEU A 5 1.67 -18.04 5.98
N ASN A 6 2.29 -16.88 6.23
CA ASN A 6 3.55 -16.88 6.98
C ASN A 6 3.21 -17.20 8.45
N VAL A 7 2.76 -18.43 8.68
CA VAL A 7 2.97 -19.09 9.96
C VAL A 7 4.48 -19.19 10.11
N PRO A 8 5.08 -18.83 11.25
CA PRO A 8 6.51 -19.04 11.46
C PRO A 8 6.86 -20.46 11.01
N ARG A 9 7.84 -20.60 10.10
CA ARG A 9 8.41 -21.91 9.80
C ARG A 9 8.89 -22.45 11.14
N GLU A 10 8.20 -23.47 11.64
CA GLU A 10 8.76 -24.29 12.70
C GLU A 10 10.15 -24.72 12.21
N PRO A 11 11.23 -24.49 12.98
CA PRO A 11 12.34 -25.41 12.88
C PRO A 11 11.77 -26.78 13.30
N TYR A 12 12.39 -27.86 12.87
CA TYR A 12 12.02 -29.23 13.25
C TYR A 12 10.93 -29.86 12.37
N HIS A 13 11.41 -30.47 11.28
CA HIS A 13 10.90 -31.76 10.86
C HIS A 13 10.83 -32.68 12.10
N LEU A 14 9.62 -32.94 12.58
CA LEU A 14 9.36 -33.92 13.64
C LEU A 14 9.55 -35.33 13.06
N ASN A 15 10.81 -35.76 13.00
CA ASN A 15 11.14 -37.19 13.00
C ASN A 15 10.70 -37.75 14.35
N PHE A 16 9.61 -38.53 14.35
CA PHE A 16 9.03 -39.19 15.53
C PHE A 16 9.99 -40.13 16.30
N ALA A 17 11.23 -40.31 15.82
CA ALA A 17 12.24 -41.19 16.41
C ALA A 17 13.17 -40.52 17.45
N ARG A 18 13.15 -39.18 17.65
CA ARG A 18 13.98 -38.52 18.68
C ARG A 18 13.17 -38.04 19.88
N LYS A 19 12.64 -39.00 20.65
CA LYS A 19 11.98 -38.71 21.95
C LYS A 19 12.97 -38.51 23.12
N GLN A 20 14.29 -38.60 22.89
CA GLN A 20 15.28 -38.66 23.99
C GLN A 20 16.20 -37.45 24.15
N LEU A 21 16.12 -36.40 23.33
CA LEU A 21 16.96 -35.20 23.47
C LEU A 21 16.15 -33.91 23.33
N GLN A 22 15.01 -33.82 24.02
CA GLN A 22 14.32 -32.56 24.21
C GLN A 22 14.86 -31.89 25.47
N SER A 23 15.43 -30.70 25.33
CA SER A 23 15.87 -29.87 26.46
C SER A 23 14.68 -29.60 27.41
N PRO A 24 14.91 -29.31 28.70
CA PRO A 24 13.83 -29.02 29.67
C PRO A 24 12.86 -27.92 29.19
N ILE A 25 13.35 -27.01 28.35
CA ILE A 25 12.59 -25.92 27.72
C ILE A 25 11.54 -26.44 26.72
N GLN A 26 11.80 -27.55 26.04
CA GLN A 26 10.85 -28.14 25.08
C GLN A 26 9.72 -28.94 25.74
N ARG A 27 9.88 -29.38 26.99
CA ARG A 27 8.84 -30.15 27.71
C ARG A 27 7.60 -29.33 28.11
N ASN A 28 7.72 -28.01 28.21
CA ASN A 28 6.62 -27.10 28.58
C ASN A 28 6.10 -26.25 27.40
N TYR A 29 6.45 -26.59 26.15
CA TYR A 29 6.04 -25.82 24.99
C TYR A 29 4.57 -26.11 24.62
N ASN A 30 3.68 -25.17 24.96
CA ASN A 30 2.28 -25.20 24.50
C ASN A 30 2.15 -24.38 23.18
N PRO A 31 2.01 -25.03 22.01
CA PRO A 31 1.98 -24.34 20.72
C PRO A 31 0.79 -23.37 20.59
N CYS A 32 -0.34 -23.66 21.26
CA CYS A 32 -1.49 -22.76 21.29
C CYS A 32 -1.20 -21.48 22.08
N GLN A 33 -0.50 -21.59 23.22
CA GLN A 33 -0.12 -20.43 24.03
C GLN A 33 0.96 -19.60 23.34
N ALA A 34 1.92 -20.25 22.68
CA ALA A 34 2.94 -19.59 21.86
C ALA A 34 2.31 -18.79 20.72
N LEU A 35 1.37 -19.39 19.98
CA LEU A 35 0.64 -18.73 18.91
C LEU A 35 -0.19 -17.54 19.44
N LYS A 36 -0.93 -17.72 20.54
CA LYS A 36 -1.72 -16.63 21.15
C LYS A 36 -0.82 -15.45 21.53
N THR A 37 0.31 -15.72 22.15
CA THR A 37 1.29 -14.69 22.54
C THR A 37 1.87 -13.98 21.33
N ALA A 38 2.22 -14.72 20.28
CA ALA A 38 2.74 -14.17 19.03
C ALA A 38 1.72 -13.24 18.35
N LEU A 39 0.46 -13.66 18.27
CA LEU A 39 -0.62 -12.86 17.70
C LEU A 39 -0.87 -11.57 18.49
N ILE A 40 -0.87 -11.63 19.82
CA ILE A 40 -1.02 -10.42 20.67
C ILE A 40 0.14 -9.46 20.45
N LYS A 41 1.38 -9.95 20.43
CA LYS A 41 2.57 -9.13 20.15
C LYS A 41 2.50 -8.48 18.76
N GLU A 42 2.03 -9.21 17.76
CA GLU A 42 1.82 -8.68 16.40
C GLU A 42 0.78 -7.55 16.43
N ILE A 43 -0.38 -7.76 17.06
CA ILE A 43 -1.44 -6.74 17.17
C ILE A 43 -0.89 -5.46 17.79
N VAL A 44 -0.25 -5.55 18.96
CA VAL A 44 0.29 -4.39 19.68
C VAL A 44 1.31 -3.65 18.84
N LYS A 45 2.29 -4.37 18.25
CA LYS A 45 3.32 -3.76 17.40
C LYS A 45 2.70 -3.02 16.22
N LYS A 46 1.69 -3.60 15.57
CA LYS A 46 1.04 -3.00 14.40
C LYS A 46 0.15 -1.82 14.76
N SER A 47 -0.58 -1.90 15.86
CA SER A 47 -1.40 -0.78 16.35
C SER A 47 -0.54 0.40 16.78
N LEU A 48 0.61 0.18 17.43
CA LEU A 48 1.55 1.26 17.78
C LEU A 48 2.16 1.93 16.54
N LEU A 49 2.57 1.13 15.55
CA LEU A 49 3.08 1.67 14.29
C LEU A 49 2.02 2.51 13.57
N GLU A 50 0.79 2.01 13.51
CA GLU A 50 -0.33 2.73 12.89
C GLU A 50 -0.66 4.02 13.62
N LEU A 51 -0.66 4.01 14.96
CA LEU A 51 -0.84 5.21 15.78
C LEU A 51 0.23 6.26 15.47
N ALA A 52 1.50 5.87 15.39
CA ALA A 52 2.59 6.80 15.08
C ALA A 52 2.41 7.44 13.70
N ILE A 53 2.04 6.65 12.68
CA ILE A 53 1.78 7.15 11.33
C ILE A 53 0.55 8.06 11.32
N ALA A 54 -0.54 7.66 11.99
CA ALA A 54 -1.77 8.43 12.03
C ALA A 54 -1.58 9.79 12.72
N LEU A 55 -0.88 9.81 13.86
CA LEU A 55 -0.54 11.06 14.55
C LEU A 55 0.36 11.95 13.69
N SER A 56 1.28 11.38 12.92
CA SER A 56 2.12 12.15 12.00
C SER A 56 1.29 12.81 10.89
N PHE A 57 0.37 12.07 10.28
CA PHE A 57 -0.50 12.58 9.23
C PHE A 57 -1.47 13.64 9.76
N THR A 58 -2.11 13.36 10.90
CA THR A 58 -3.04 14.28 11.55
C THR A 58 -2.33 15.52 12.07
N GLY A 59 -1.16 15.38 12.71
CA GLY A 59 -0.37 16.52 13.18
C GLY A 59 0.05 17.45 12.05
N LEU A 60 0.49 16.89 10.91
CA LEU A 60 0.80 17.68 9.73
C LEU A 60 -0.45 18.36 9.15
N ALA A 61 -1.58 17.64 9.07
CA ALA A 61 -2.83 18.17 8.54
C ALA A 61 -3.39 19.30 9.41
N CYS A 62 -3.27 19.22 10.73
CA CYS A 62 -3.72 20.27 11.65
C CYS A 62 -3.08 21.62 11.38
N LEU A 63 -1.87 21.68 10.80
CA LEU A 63 -1.25 22.95 10.39
C LEU A 63 -2.03 23.69 9.29
N PHE A 64 -2.88 22.97 8.56
CA PHE A 64 -3.68 23.48 7.45
C PHE A 64 -5.18 23.54 7.79
N VAL A 65 -5.60 23.13 8.99
CA VAL A 65 -7.01 23.18 9.39
C VAL A 65 -7.30 24.53 10.04
N ALA A 66 -8.26 25.27 9.47
CA ALA A 66 -8.57 26.62 9.91
C ALA A 66 -9.40 26.69 11.21
N THR A 67 -10.11 25.61 11.58
CA THR A 67 -11.05 25.62 12.71
C THR A 67 -10.65 24.63 13.81
N PRO A 68 -10.79 24.99 15.10
CA PRO A 68 -10.58 24.05 16.21
C PRO A 68 -11.46 22.81 16.11
N LEU A 69 -12.69 22.97 15.61
CA LEU A 69 -13.61 21.87 15.37
C LEU A 69 -13.05 20.88 14.33
N GLY A 70 -12.46 21.37 13.23
CA GLY A 70 -11.81 20.50 12.25
C GLY A 70 -10.62 19.74 12.83
N MET A 71 -9.81 20.37 13.68
CA MET A 71 -8.69 19.69 14.34
C MET A 71 -9.21 18.56 15.25
N ALA A 72 -10.26 18.83 16.03
CA ALA A 72 -10.91 17.82 16.86
C ALA A 72 -11.47 16.66 16.02
N THR A 73 -12.09 16.95 14.88
CA THR A 73 -12.60 15.92 13.95
C THR A 73 -11.49 15.01 13.41
N LEU A 74 -10.31 15.54 13.05
CA LEU A 74 -9.18 14.70 12.60
C LEU A 74 -8.62 13.82 13.73
N LEU A 75 -8.53 14.37 14.95
CA LEU A 75 -8.08 13.61 16.12
C LEU A 75 -9.07 12.48 16.46
N LEU A 76 -10.39 12.77 16.46
CA LEU A 76 -11.42 11.76 16.67
C LEU A 76 -11.38 10.67 15.58
N SER A 77 -11.17 11.06 14.32
CA SER A 77 -11.04 10.12 13.21
C SER A 77 -9.81 9.23 13.34
N THR A 78 -8.71 9.79 13.87
CA THR A 78 -7.47 9.04 14.18
C THR A 78 -7.72 8.00 15.26
N ILE A 79 -8.38 8.38 16.36
CA ILE A 79 -8.74 7.48 17.46
C ILE A 79 -9.69 6.39 16.97
N ALA A 80 -10.73 6.76 16.21
CA ALA A 80 -11.70 5.83 15.64
C ALA A 80 -11.02 4.83 14.68
N SER A 81 -10.13 5.30 13.82
CA SER A 81 -9.34 4.44 12.94
C SER A 81 -8.55 3.41 13.73
N LEU A 82 -7.80 3.84 14.75
CA LEU A 82 -6.98 2.94 15.56
C LEU A 82 -7.83 1.91 16.32
N ALA A 83 -8.97 2.33 16.87
CA ALA A 83 -9.90 1.44 17.55
C ALA A 83 -10.43 0.37 16.60
N ILE A 84 -10.93 0.78 15.43
CA ILE A 84 -11.51 -0.14 14.43
C ILE A 84 -10.43 -1.08 13.88
N THR A 85 -9.25 -0.58 13.50
CA THR A 85 -8.18 -1.44 12.96
C THR A 85 -7.64 -2.41 14.01
N THR A 86 -7.58 -2.01 15.29
CA THR A 86 -7.22 -2.91 16.39
C THR A 86 -8.27 -4.01 16.59
N LEU A 87 -9.57 -3.68 16.55
CA LEU A 87 -10.66 -4.66 16.59
C LEU A 87 -10.60 -5.62 15.40
N LEU A 88 -10.35 -5.12 14.20
CA LEU A 88 -10.17 -5.95 13.00
C LEU A 88 -8.95 -6.88 13.15
N ARG A 89 -7.83 -6.41 13.70
CA ARG A 89 -6.66 -7.25 13.98
C ARG A 89 -6.95 -8.32 15.02
N LEU A 90 -7.75 -8.02 16.06
CA LEU A 90 -8.22 -9.01 17.03
C LEU A 90 -9.10 -10.08 16.37
N ALA A 91 -10.05 -9.68 15.54
CA ALA A 91 -10.90 -10.59 14.77
C ALA A 91 -10.08 -11.47 13.81
N ARG A 92 -9.06 -10.90 13.14
CA ARG A 92 -8.11 -11.64 12.30
C ARG A 92 -7.34 -12.68 13.13
N ALA A 93 -6.78 -12.28 14.27
CA ALA A 93 -6.04 -13.16 15.16
C ALA A 93 -6.91 -14.32 15.67
N TYR A 94 -8.16 -14.04 16.02
CA TYR A 94 -9.13 -15.07 16.38
C TYR A 94 -9.34 -16.07 15.24
N CYS A 95 -9.57 -15.61 14.01
CA CYS A 95 -9.75 -16.50 12.86
C CYS A 95 -8.49 -17.35 12.59
N ILE A 96 -7.30 -16.76 12.67
CA ILE A 96 -6.03 -17.49 12.52
C ILE A 96 -5.89 -18.57 13.60
N PHE A 97 -6.20 -18.24 14.84
CA PHE A 97 -6.16 -19.19 15.95
C PHE A 97 -7.14 -20.35 15.74
N ARG A 98 -8.37 -20.08 15.26
CA ARG A 98 -9.34 -21.14 14.91
C ARG A 98 -8.87 -22.01 13.76
N VAL A 99 -8.26 -21.43 12.72
CA VAL A 99 -7.66 -22.20 11.61
C VAL A 99 -6.53 -23.11 12.12
N PHE A 100 -5.72 -22.62 13.06
CA PHE A 100 -4.65 -23.41 13.67
C PHE A 100 -5.21 -24.60 14.48
N GLN A 101 -6.24 -24.38 15.31
CA GLN A 101 -6.88 -25.45 16.06
C GLN A 101 -7.49 -26.55 15.16
N LEU A 102 -7.98 -26.15 13.97
CA LEU A 102 -8.57 -27.07 13.00
C LEU A 102 -7.54 -27.69 12.04
N LYS A 103 -6.23 -27.43 12.20
CA LYS A 103 -5.18 -27.82 11.23
C LYS A 103 -5.15 -29.32 10.92
N HIS A 104 -5.31 -30.16 11.95
CA HIS A 104 -5.21 -31.62 11.85
C HIS A 104 -6.58 -32.32 11.81
N SER A 105 -7.68 -31.59 11.89
CA SER A 105 -9.02 -32.20 11.85
C SER A 105 -9.43 -32.51 10.41
N THR A 106 -9.79 -33.76 10.15
CA THR A 106 -10.20 -34.26 8.83
C THR A 106 -11.72 -34.35 8.66
N SER A 107 -12.50 -34.05 9.71
CA SER A 107 -13.95 -34.05 9.63
C SER A 107 -14.46 -33.04 8.59
N ARG A 108 -15.45 -33.43 7.79
CA ARG A 108 -16.09 -32.54 6.80
C ARG A 108 -16.49 -31.19 7.39
N LYS A 109 -17.11 -31.19 8.58
CA LYS A 109 -17.50 -29.98 9.32
C LYS A 109 -16.30 -29.11 9.71
N ALA A 110 -15.15 -29.71 9.99
CA ALA A 110 -13.93 -29.00 10.33
C ALA A 110 -13.26 -28.36 9.11
N VAL A 111 -13.27 -29.05 7.96
CA VAL A 111 -12.79 -28.52 6.69
C VAL A 111 -13.62 -27.32 6.25
N GLU A 112 -14.95 -27.41 6.30
CA GLU A 112 -15.87 -26.31 5.97
C GLU A 112 -15.61 -25.07 6.85
N LYS A 113 -15.50 -25.25 8.18
CA LYS A 113 -15.16 -24.16 9.11
C LYS A 113 -13.79 -23.56 8.83
N LYS A 114 -12.78 -24.38 8.52
CA LYS A 114 -11.43 -23.90 8.18
C LYS A 114 -11.45 -23.02 6.94
N THR A 115 -12.18 -23.41 5.90
CA THR A 115 -12.36 -22.61 4.69
C THR A 115 -13.06 -21.29 5.00
N GLN A 116 -14.13 -21.33 5.81
CA GLN A 116 -14.84 -20.13 6.25
C GLN A 116 -13.91 -19.15 6.99
N PHE A 117 -13.17 -19.61 8.00
CA PHE A 117 -12.23 -18.74 8.72
C PHE A 117 -11.11 -18.21 7.83
N THR A 118 -10.63 -18.98 6.86
CA THR A 118 -9.61 -18.53 5.90
C THR A 118 -10.16 -17.42 5.00
N SER A 119 -11.42 -17.54 4.56
CA SER A 119 -12.10 -16.49 3.81
C SER A 119 -12.24 -15.21 4.64
N TRP A 120 -12.66 -15.32 5.90
CA TRP A 120 -12.73 -14.20 6.84
C TRP A 120 -11.37 -13.52 7.05
N VAL A 121 -10.28 -14.27 7.16
CA VAL A 121 -8.93 -13.69 7.22
C VAL A 121 -8.63 -12.87 5.97
N GLY A 122 -8.98 -13.37 4.78
CA GLY A 122 -8.84 -12.65 3.52
C GLY A 122 -9.63 -11.33 3.51
N PHE A 123 -10.89 -11.38 3.91
CA PHE A 123 -11.76 -10.21 3.99
C PHE A 123 -11.25 -9.16 4.98
N ILE A 124 -10.90 -9.58 6.21
CA ILE A 124 -10.38 -8.67 7.24
C ILE A 124 -9.05 -8.03 6.81
N ASN A 125 -8.20 -8.78 6.11
CA ASN A 125 -6.94 -8.24 5.56
C ASN A 125 -7.17 -7.11 4.54
N ALA A 126 -8.32 -7.09 3.85
CA ALA A 126 -8.70 -6.00 2.94
C ALA A 126 -9.33 -4.81 3.70
N LEU A 127 -10.09 -5.07 4.78
CA LEU A 127 -10.71 -4.02 5.59
C LEU A 127 -9.69 -3.16 6.36
N ILE A 128 -8.70 -3.78 7.00
CA ILE A 128 -7.71 -3.06 7.84
C ILE A 128 -7.09 -1.84 7.10
N PRO A 129 -6.46 -1.99 5.92
CA PRO A 129 -5.88 -0.83 5.21
C PRO A 129 -6.95 0.14 4.68
N THR A 130 -8.16 -0.35 4.40
CA THR A 130 -9.27 0.48 3.91
C THR A 130 -9.77 1.42 5.01
N THR A 131 -9.93 0.93 6.24
CA THR A 131 -10.32 1.75 7.40
C THR A 131 -9.32 2.88 7.65
N PHE A 132 -8.03 2.55 7.72
CA PHE A 132 -6.99 3.57 7.91
C PHE A 132 -7.00 4.59 6.78
N ARG A 133 -7.14 4.13 5.54
CA ARG A 133 -7.22 5.01 4.38
C ARG A 133 -8.40 5.98 4.48
N GLN A 134 -9.60 5.50 4.77
CA GLN A 134 -10.81 6.32 4.74
C GLN A 134 -10.90 7.31 5.91
N LEU A 135 -10.44 6.91 7.10
CA LEU A 135 -10.56 7.76 8.29
C LEU A 135 -9.38 8.71 8.47
N VAL A 136 -8.17 8.31 8.05
CA VAL A 136 -6.94 9.09 8.27
C VAL A 136 -6.39 9.60 6.95
N ASP A 137 -5.87 8.73 6.09
CA ASP A 137 -5.09 9.13 4.91
C ASP A 137 -5.88 10.01 3.93
N ALA A 138 -7.17 9.69 3.72
CA ALA A 138 -8.09 10.44 2.86
C ALA A 138 -8.29 11.88 3.32
N ASN A 139 -8.37 12.10 4.63
CA ASN A 139 -8.70 13.40 5.23
C ASN A 139 -7.46 14.21 5.59
N THR A 140 -6.27 13.66 5.33
CA THR A 140 -4.98 14.26 5.71
C THR A 140 -4.04 14.29 4.52
N ARG A 141 -3.14 13.31 4.40
CA ARG A 141 -2.09 13.27 3.38
C ARG A 141 -2.65 13.41 1.96
N GLU A 142 -3.74 12.73 1.61
CA GLU A 142 -4.29 12.83 0.24
C GLU A 142 -4.72 14.27 -0.09
N VAL A 143 -5.49 14.91 0.81
CA VAL A 143 -5.93 16.31 0.63
C VAL A 143 -4.73 17.24 0.59
N ILE A 144 -3.75 17.07 1.51
CA ILE A 144 -2.52 17.88 1.51
C ILE A 144 -1.77 17.76 0.18
N VAL A 145 -1.67 16.55 -0.37
CA VAL A 145 -0.98 16.32 -1.64
C VAL A 145 -1.75 16.96 -2.80
N HIS A 146 -3.09 16.87 -2.79
CA HIS A 146 -3.93 17.50 -3.80
C HIS A 146 -3.81 19.03 -3.76
N GLU A 147 -4.10 19.65 -2.61
CA GLU A 147 -3.99 21.11 -2.45
C GLU A 147 -2.54 21.61 -2.61
N GLY A 148 -1.58 20.81 -2.14
CA GLY A 148 -0.15 21.06 -2.34
C GLY A 148 0.23 21.15 -3.82
N GLY A 149 -0.47 20.43 -4.70
CA GLY A 149 -0.27 20.51 -6.16
C GLY A 149 -0.67 21.87 -6.72
N HIS A 150 -1.87 22.36 -6.38
CA HIS A 150 -2.31 23.71 -6.75
C HIS A 150 -1.36 24.77 -6.18
N ALA A 151 -1.02 24.66 -4.90
CA ALA A 151 -0.16 25.59 -4.20
C ALA A 151 1.24 25.67 -4.84
N LEU A 152 1.81 24.53 -5.21
CA LEU A 152 3.11 24.44 -5.85
C LEU A 152 3.07 25.07 -7.26
N ALA A 153 2.06 24.73 -8.07
CA ALA A 153 1.91 25.30 -9.40
C ALA A 153 1.73 26.82 -9.36
N ALA A 154 0.91 27.33 -8.43
CA ALA A 154 0.73 28.77 -8.24
C ALA A 154 2.06 29.47 -7.91
N LYS A 155 2.87 28.90 -7.00
CA LYS A 155 4.20 29.43 -6.65
C LYS A 155 5.20 29.41 -7.81
N ILE A 156 5.08 28.46 -8.73
CA ILE A 156 5.95 28.38 -9.91
C ILE A 156 5.53 29.39 -10.99
N LEU A 157 4.23 29.57 -11.21
CA LEU A 157 3.70 30.29 -12.37
C LEU A 157 3.35 31.76 -12.09
N ILE A 158 3.04 32.12 -10.84
CA ILE A 158 2.63 33.46 -10.43
C ILE A 158 3.69 34.06 -9.51
N LYS A 159 4.02 35.35 -9.70
CA LYS A 159 4.91 36.09 -8.79
C LYS A 159 4.20 36.42 -7.48
N ASN A 160 4.80 36.04 -6.36
CA ASN A 160 4.31 36.34 -5.00
C ASN A 160 2.80 36.08 -4.81
N PRO A 161 2.32 34.84 -5.08
CA PRO A 161 0.89 34.53 -5.11
C PRO A 161 0.21 34.52 -3.73
N LEU A 162 0.96 34.64 -2.62
CA LEU A 162 0.43 34.57 -1.25
C LEU A 162 -0.55 33.40 -1.07
N VAL A 163 -0.06 32.18 -1.33
CA VAL A 163 -0.88 30.96 -1.29
C VAL A 163 -1.32 30.63 0.13
N ASN A 164 -2.58 30.28 0.30
CA ASN A 164 -3.13 29.71 1.51
C ASN A 164 -3.80 28.36 1.20
N VAL A 165 -3.53 27.34 2.02
CA VAL A 165 -4.15 26.01 1.91
C VAL A 165 -4.96 25.78 3.17
N SER A 166 -6.23 25.43 3.01
CA SER A 166 -7.12 25.07 4.11
C SER A 166 -7.70 23.68 3.92
N ILE A 167 -7.86 22.92 5.01
CA ILE A 167 -8.44 21.59 5.02
C ILE A 167 -9.72 21.60 5.85
N THR A 168 -10.79 21.03 5.28
CA THR A 168 -12.03 20.73 5.98
C THR A 168 -12.21 19.22 6.03
N PRO A 169 -12.04 18.57 7.20
CA PRO A 169 -12.14 17.11 7.31
C PRO A 169 -13.44 16.57 6.70
N PHE A 170 -13.35 15.48 5.95
CA PHE A 170 -14.45 14.85 5.20
C PHE A 170 -15.11 15.71 4.10
N ASN A 171 -14.65 16.95 3.90
CA ASN A 171 -15.16 17.85 2.86
C ASN A 171 -14.07 18.33 1.89
N GLY A 172 -12.86 17.77 1.99
CA GLY A 172 -11.74 18.08 1.12
C GLY A 172 -10.90 19.28 1.58
N GLY A 173 -10.24 19.92 0.63
CA GLY A 173 -9.39 21.08 0.86
C GLY A 173 -9.75 22.24 -0.06
N GLN A 174 -9.10 23.37 0.19
CA GLN A 174 -9.16 24.52 -0.69
C GLN A 174 -7.80 25.22 -0.72
N THR A 175 -7.31 25.50 -1.91
CA THR A 175 -6.16 26.36 -2.14
C THR A 175 -6.63 27.70 -2.68
N THR A 176 -6.25 28.78 -2.00
CA THR A 176 -6.46 30.15 -2.48
C THR A 176 -5.13 30.82 -2.74
N TYR A 177 -5.11 31.72 -3.72
CA TYR A 177 -3.94 32.49 -4.10
C TYR A 177 -4.36 33.78 -4.80
N TYR A 178 -3.50 34.79 -4.77
CA TYR A 178 -3.68 36.05 -5.47
C TYR A 178 -3.08 35.96 -6.87
N VAL A 179 -3.92 36.18 -7.88
CA VAL A 179 -3.49 36.30 -9.25
C VAL A 179 -2.76 37.64 -9.44
N ARG A 180 -1.44 37.59 -9.63
CA ARG A 180 -0.58 38.75 -9.88
C ARG A 180 0.09 38.65 -11.25
N SER A 181 1.21 39.35 -11.42
CA SER A 181 2.09 39.17 -12.58
C SER A 181 2.65 37.75 -12.61
N LEU A 182 2.84 37.21 -13.82
CA LEU A 182 3.40 35.87 -14.00
C LEU A 182 4.92 35.86 -13.75
N THR A 183 5.45 34.70 -13.37
CA THR A 183 6.90 34.44 -13.37
C THR A 183 7.41 34.35 -14.81
N MET A 184 8.73 34.24 -15.03
CA MET A 184 9.27 34.04 -16.38
C MET A 184 8.69 32.77 -17.04
N ILE A 185 8.56 31.69 -16.27
CA ILE A 185 7.95 30.43 -16.73
C ILE A 185 6.47 30.65 -17.05
N GLY A 186 5.72 31.33 -16.16
CA GLY A 186 4.31 31.63 -16.41
C GLY A 186 4.09 32.54 -17.63
N GLN A 187 4.98 33.52 -17.85
CA GLN A 187 4.95 34.38 -19.04
C GLN A 187 5.16 33.60 -20.33
N TYR A 188 6.12 32.67 -20.34
CA TYR A 188 6.38 31.80 -21.49
C TYR A 188 5.17 30.91 -21.82
N ILE A 189 4.52 30.35 -20.80
CA ILE A 189 3.33 29.50 -20.96
C ILE A 189 2.09 30.32 -21.33
N GLY A 190 2.02 31.57 -20.88
CA GLY A 190 0.86 32.45 -21.02
C GLY A 190 -0.11 32.35 -19.83
N ARG A 191 -0.89 33.42 -19.62
CA ARG A 191 -1.80 33.54 -18.46
C ARG A 191 -2.87 32.46 -18.42
N ALA A 192 -3.62 32.29 -19.50
CA ALA A 192 -4.71 31.32 -19.57
C ALA A 192 -4.20 29.89 -19.30
N ASN A 193 -3.11 29.49 -19.94
CA ASN A 193 -2.50 28.19 -19.74
C ASN A 193 -1.93 28.02 -18.32
N SER A 194 -1.37 29.08 -17.73
CA SER A 194 -0.88 29.04 -16.35
C SER A 194 -2.00 28.76 -15.36
N GLU A 195 -3.17 29.40 -15.53
CA GLU A 195 -4.34 29.15 -14.68
C GLU A 195 -4.86 27.71 -14.83
N LEU A 196 -4.93 27.20 -16.06
CA LEU A 196 -5.30 25.80 -16.31
C LEU A 196 -4.31 24.80 -15.72
N LEU A 197 -3.01 25.08 -15.79
CA LEU A 197 -1.99 24.24 -15.17
C LEU A 197 -2.11 24.23 -13.65
N ILE A 198 -2.43 25.37 -13.02
CA ILE A 198 -2.66 25.43 -11.57
C ILE A 198 -3.85 24.56 -11.20
N VAL A 199 -4.96 24.66 -11.94
CA VAL A 199 -6.16 23.82 -11.73
C VAL A 199 -5.85 22.34 -11.94
N ALA A 200 -5.11 21.97 -12.99
CA ALA A 200 -4.78 20.57 -13.23
C ALA A 200 -3.79 19.98 -12.21
N ALA A 201 -2.96 20.82 -11.59
CA ALA A 201 -1.83 20.38 -10.76
C ALA A 201 -2.24 19.60 -9.51
N GLY A 202 -3.36 19.93 -8.87
CA GLY A 202 -3.83 19.22 -7.69
C GLY A 202 -4.17 17.75 -7.98
N PRO A 203 -5.16 17.48 -8.86
CA PRO A 203 -5.45 16.13 -9.33
C PRO A 203 -4.24 15.39 -9.88
N ALA A 204 -3.40 16.07 -10.68
CA ALA A 204 -2.21 15.47 -11.28
C ALA A 204 -1.21 15.01 -10.22
N LEU A 205 -0.89 15.84 -9.22
CA LEU A 205 0.06 15.49 -8.17
C LEU A 205 -0.48 14.35 -7.28
N ALA A 206 -1.77 14.36 -6.95
CA ALA A 206 -2.40 13.28 -6.19
C ALA A 206 -2.31 11.93 -6.93
N VAL A 207 -2.60 11.92 -8.23
CA VAL A 207 -2.52 10.72 -9.08
C VAL A 207 -1.08 10.25 -9.25
N LEU A 208 -0.12 11.16 -9.42
CA LEU A 208 1.31 10.83 -9.49
C LEU A 208 1.82 10.22 -8.18
N ALA A 209 1.45 10.81 -7.03
CA ALA A 209 1.81 10.29 -5.72
C ALA A 209 1.22 8.89 -5.48
N ALA A 210 -0.06 8.69 -5.83
CA ALA A 210 -0.72 7.39 -5.76
C ALA A 210 -0.06 6.34 -6.65
N THR A 211 0.31 6.72 -7.86
CA THR A 211 0.97 5.86 -8.86
C THR A 211 2.38 5.49 -8.40
N THR A 212 3.11 6.42 -7.79
CA THR A 212 4.41 6.15 -7.16
C THR A 212 4.27 5.18 -5.98
N GLY A 213 3.24 5.37 -5.14
CA GLY A 213 2.88 4.43 -4.08
C GLY A 213 2.58 3.03 -4.62
N TYR A 214 1.93 2.92 -5.78
CA TYR A 214 1.67 1.64 -6.42
C TYR A 214 2.96 0.94 -6.85
N SER A 215 3.89 1.66 -7.48
CA SER A 215 5.22 1.14 -7.83
C SER A 215 5.96 0.61 -6.59
N ALA A 216 5.98 1.41 -5.52
CA ALA A 216 6.57 1.00 -4.24
C ALA A 216 5.87 -0.25 -3.68
N SER A 217 4.55 -0.37 -3.84
CA SER A 217 3.80 -1.55 -3.42
C SER A 217 4.24 -2.82 -4.15
N LEU A 218 4.58 -2.73 -5.44
CA LEU A 218 5.04 -3.87 -6.23
C LEU A 218 6.46 -4.27 -5.80
N ALA A 219 7.35 -3.30 -5.60
CA ALA A 219 8.71 -3.54 -5.13
C ALA A 219 8.76 -4.15 -3.72
N LEU A 220 7.88 -3.72 -2.82
CA LEU A 220 7.87 -4.11 -1.40
C LEU A 220 7.03 -5.36 -1.12
N SER A 221 6.39 -5.96 -2.13
CA SER A 221 5.40 -7.03 -1.91
C SER A 221 5.94 -8.25 -1.16
N LYS A 222 7.26 -8.51 -1.27
CA LYS A 222 7.93 -9.63 -0.60
C LYS A 222 8.51 -9.26 0.77
N SER A 223 9.14 -8.09 0.89
CA SER A 223 9.81 -7.68 2.14
C SER A 223 8.85 -7.06 3.16
N HIS A 224 7.86 -6.29 2.70
CA HIS A 224 6.89 -5.59 3.55
C HIS A 224 5.46 -5.78 3.02
N PRO A 225 4.89 -7.00 3.15
CA PRO A 225 3.61 -7.35 2.52
C PRO A 225 2.42 -6.51 3.02
N GLU A 226 2.44 -6.07 4.27
CA GLU A 226 1.39 -5.20 4.82
C GLU A 226 1.47 -3.77 4.26
N LEU A 227 2.67 -3.18 4.22
CA LEU A 227 2.88 -1.86 3.61
C LEU A 227 2.52 -1.91 2.12
N SER A 228 2.91 -2.97 1.42
CA SER A 228 2.49 -3.22 0.03
C SER A 228 0.97 -3.27 -0.10
N ARG A 229 0.26 -3.95 0.81
CA ARG A 229 -1.21 -4.01 0.79
C ARG A 229 -1.82 -2.64 1.03
N TYR A 230 -1.34 -1.91 2.03
CA TYR A 230 -1.79 -0.54 2.30
C TYR A 230 -1.61 0.36 1.08
N LEU A 231 -0.41 0.40 0.50
CA LEU A 231 -0.13 1.23 -0.67
C LEU A 231 -1.03 0.88 -1.85
N LYS A 232 -1.30 -0.41 -2.10
CA LYS A 232 -2.24 -0.84 -3.15
C LYS A 232 -3.66 -0.32 -2.89
N THR A 233 -4.15 -0.47 -1.67
CA THR A 233 -5.47 0.02 -1.28
C THR A 233 -5.54 1.55 -1.42
N ALA A 234 -4.54 2.27 -0.92
CA ALA A 234 -4.46 3.71 -1.00
C ALA A 234 -4.42 4.21 -2.45
N THR A 235 -3.62 3.58 -3.33
CA THR A 235 -3.61 3.89 -4.76
C THR A 235 -4.99 3.67 -5.36
N LEU A 236 -5.58 2.48 -5.19
CA LEU A 236 -6.86 2.15 -5.82
C LEU A 236 -7.95 3.14 -5.40
N SER A 237 -8.05 3.44 -4.10
CA SER A 237 -9.00 4.44 -3.61
C SER A 237 -8.75 5.82 -4.20
N THR A 238 -7.50 6.29 -4.26
CA THR A 238 -7.15 7.61 -4.79
C THR A 238 -7.49 7.73 -6.28
N ILE A 239 -7.15 6.70 -7.07
CA ILE A 239 -7.46 6.63 -8.50
C ILE A 239 -8.97 6.60 -8.71
N SER A 240 -9.71 5.78 -7.96
CA SER A 240 -11.17 5.72 -8.04
C SER A 240 -11.81 7.06 -7.67
N GLN A 241 -11.33 7.71 -6.60
CA GLN A 241 -11.84 9.02 -6.16
C GLN A 241 -11.61 10.09 -7.22
N HIS A 242 -10.40 10.19 -7.78
CA HIS A 242 -10.10 11.17 -8.83
C HIS A 242 -10.77 10.84 -10.17
N PHE A 243 -10.97 9.55 -10.49
CA PHE A 243 -11.76 9.11 -11.63
C PHE A 243 -13.22 9.56 -11.50
N LEU A 244 -13.85 9.31 -10.35
CA LEU A 244 -15.22 9.74 -10.08
C LEU A 244 -15.35 11.26 -10.02
N TYR A 245 -14.36 11.95 -9.43
CA TYR A 245 -14.30 13.41 -9.37
C TYR A 245 -14.11 14.04 -10.76
N ALA A 246 -13.34 13.40 -11.66
CA ALA A 246 -13.28 13.82 -13.05
C ALA A 246 -14.64 13.70 -13.71
N LEU A 247 -15.27 12.52 -13.64
CA LEU A 247 -16.58 12.31 -14.26
C LEU A 247 -17.68 13.18 -13.66
N SER A 248 -17.58 13.57 -12.37
CA SER A 248 -18.58 14.41 -11.73
C SER A 248 -18.77 15.77 -12.40
N ALA A 249 -17.76 16.27 -13.12
CA ALA A 249 -17.89 17.51 -13.88
C ALA A 249 -19.02 17.46 -14.94
N LEU A 250 -19.41 16.28 -15.43
CA LEU A 250 -20.48 16.13 -16.43
C LEU A 250 -21.89 16.44 -15.91
N TRP A 251 -22.08 16.38 -14.58
CA TRP A 251 -23.38 16.58 -13.94
C TRP A 251 -23.33 17.59 -12.78
N THR A 252 -22.19 18.28 -12.62
CA THR A 252 -22.01 19.26 -11.56
C THR A 252 -22.50 20.63 -12.01
N THR A 253 -23.40 21.22 -11.21
CA THR A 253 -23.87 22.62 -11.37
C THR A 253 -23.13 23.60 -10.47
N THR A 254 -22.16 23.13 -9.68
CA THR A 254 -21.33 23.96 -8.81
C THR A 254 -20.59 25.03 -9.63
N SER A 255 -20.39 26.21 -9.02
CA SER A 255 -19.60 27.30 -9.63
C SER A 255 -18.28 26.76 -10.17
N ILE A 256 -17.96 27.19 -11.40
CA ILE A 256 -16.75 26.86 -12.15
C ILE A 256 -15.52 26.93 -11.24
N GLN A 257 -15.43 27.93 -10.37
CA GLN A 257 -14.25 28.20 -9.53
C GLN A 257 -13.94 27.16 -8.44
N LYS A 258 -14.85 26.24 -8.08
CA LYS A 258 -14.65 25.29 -6.96
C LYS A 258 -14.35 23.86 -7.37
N HIS A 259 -14.41 23.54 -8.67
CA HIS A 259 -14.28 22.17 -9.14
C HIS A 259 -13.28 22.09 -10.29
N ASP A 260 -12.19 21.36 -10.10
CA ASP A 260 -11.05 21.37 -11.02
C ASP A 260 -11.45 20.93 -12.43
N PHE A 261 -12.16 19.81 -12.52
CA PHE A 261 -12.58 19.29 -13.81
C PHE A 261 -13.69 20.11 -14.49
N VAL A 262 -14.47 20.92 -13.75
CA VAL A 262 -15.41 21.88 -14.36
C VAL A 262 -14.63 23.05 -14.96
N ASN A 263 -13.61 23.57 -14.26
CA ASN A 263 -12.68 24.58 -14.81
C ASN A 263 -11.97 24.07 -16.08
N LEU A 264 -11.43 22.84 -16.03
CA LEU A 264 -10.74 22.24 -17.18
C LEU A 264 -11.71 22.00 -18.35
N MET A 265 -12.95 21.57 -18.07
CA MET A 265 -13.99 21.40 -19.08
C MET A 265 -14.38 22.73 -19.74
N ALA A 266 -14.50 23.81 -18.97
CA ALA A 266 -14.76 25.14 -19.51
C ALA A 266 -13.65 25.62 -20.46
N ALA A 267 -12.44 25.09 -20.32
CA ALA A 267 -11.31 25.33 -21.22
C ALA A 267 -11.15 24.28 -22.33
N GLY A 268 -12.14 23.40 -22.53
CA GLY A 268 -12.18 22.42 -23.62
C GLY A 268 -11.59 21.05 -23.30
N LEU A 269 -11.15 20.78 -22.06
CA LEU A 269 -10.68 19.45 -21.67
C LEU A 269 -11.85 18.55 -21.25
N SER A 270 -12.11 17.52 -22.03
CA SER A 270 -13.17 16.55 -21.72
C SER A 270 -12.92 15.83 -20.38
N PRO A 271 -13.90 15.82 -19.46
CA PRO A 271 -13.80 15.06 -18.21
C PRO A 271 -13.59 13.56 -18.42
N ILE A 272 -14.13 13.01 -19.51
CA ILE A 272 -13.97 11.58 -19.88
C ILE A 272 -12.50 11.28 -20.22
N VAL A 273 -11.86 12.16 -21.00
CA VAL A 273 -10.44 12.01 -21.37
C VAL A 273 -9.55 12.08 -20.13
N ALA A 274 -9.85 13.00 -19.20
CA ALA A 274 -9.14 13.07 -17.93
C ALA A 274 -9.30 11.77 -17.10
N ALA A 275 -10.53 11.27 -16.98
CA ALA A 275 -10.83 10.03 -16.25
C ALA A 275 -10.08 8.81 -16.83
N ILE A 276 -10.06 8.66 -18.16
CA ILE A 276 -9.28 7.60 -18.84
C ILE A 276 -7.79 7.74 -18.52
N SER A 277 -7.25 8.96 -18.59
CA SER A 277 -5.84 9.24 -18.33
C SER A 277 -5.42 8.90 -16.90
N ILE A 278 -6.27 9.19 -15.92
CA ILE A 278 -6.06 8.84 -14.50
C ILE A 278 -5.92 7.33 -14.31
N VAL A 279 -6.77 6.53 -14.98
CA VAL A 279 -6.75 5.06 -14.87
C VAL A 279 -5.60 4.44 -15.68
N ALA A 280 -5.19 5.05 -16.79
CA ALA A 280 -4.14 4.52 -17.65
C ALA A 280 -2.78 4.41 -16.94
N LEU A 281 -2.43 5.39 -16.08
CA LEU A 281 -1.14 5.44 -15.38
C LEU A 281 -0.81 4.18 -14.56
N PRO A 282 -1.62 3.74 -13.58
CA PRO A 282 -1.32 2.52 -12.81
C PRO A 282 -1.29 1.26 -13.68
N ILE A 283 -2.06 1.21 -14.78
CA ILE A 283 -2.03 0.09 -15.74
C ILE A 283 -0.67 0.04 -16.44
N LEU A 284 -0.19 1.17 -16.95
CA LEU A 284 1.12 1.27 -17.61
C LEU A 284 2.25 0.86 -16.65
N ILE A 285 2.20 1.28 -15.39
CA ILE A 285 3.18 0.85 -14.37
C ILE A 285 3.15 -0.66 -14.17
N ARG A 286 1.97 -1.26 -14.06
CA ARG A 286 1.83 -2.71 -13.88
C ARG A 286 2.41 -3.48 -15.07
N VAL A 287 2.13 -3.03 -16.30
CA VAL A 287 2.68 -3.61 -17.53
C VAL A 287 4.20 -3.48 -17.55
N GLY A 288 4.75 -2.31 -17.22
CA GLY A 288 6.19 -2.09 -17.12
C GLY A 288 6.87 -3.03 -16.12
N PHE A 289 6.31 -3.19 -14.92
CA PHE A 289 6.82 -4.13 -13.92
C PHE A 289 6.77 -5.59 -14.41
N TYR A 290 5.69 -5.98 -15.09
CA TYR A 290 5.56 -7.31 -15.67
C TYR A 290 6.65 -7.59 -16.71
N ILE A 291 6.88 -6.65 -17.64
CA ILE A 291 7.91 -6.75 -18.67
C ILE A 291 9.31 -6.82 -18.02
N TYR A 292 9.59 -5.95 -17.05
CA TYR A 292 10.87 -5.95 -16.33
C TYR A 292 11.17 -7.30 -15.65
N HIS A 293 10.20 -7.85 -14.92
CA HIS A 293 10.38 -9.12 -14.23
C HIS A 293 10.50 -10.31 -15.20
N ARG A 294 9.74 -10.31 -16.30
CA ARG A 294 9.87 -11.33 -17.36
C ARG A 294 11.28 -11.33 -17.95
N ASN A 295 11.81 -10.15 -18.28
CA ASN A 295 13.14 -10.00 -18.86
C ASN A 295 14.25 -10.41 -17.87
N LYS A 296 14.13 -10.03 -16.60
CA LYS A 296 15.08 -10.44 -15.55
C LYS A 296 15.06 -11.95 -15.28
N GLY A 297 13.87 -12.56 -15.34
CA GLY A 297 13.72 -14.01 -15.25
C GLY A 297 14.43 -14.73 -16.40
N SER A 298 14.19 -14.28 -17.64
CA SER A 298 14.85 -14.82 -18.83
C SER A 298 16.37 -14.65 -18.80
N GLN A 299 16.89 -13.51 -18.31
CA GLN A 299 18.33 -13.31 -18.17
C GLN A 299 18.95 -14.26 -17.13
N LYS A 300 18.32 -14.43 -15.96
CA LYS A 300 18.81 -15.37 -14.94
C LYS A 300 18.82 -16.81 -15.44
N GLU A 301 17.81 -17.20 -16.21
CA GLU A 301 17.73 -18.53 -16.81
C GLU A 301 18.88 -18.75 -17.82
N LYS A 302 19.15 -17.77 -18.69
CA LYS A 302 20.30 -17.80 -19.61
C LYS A 302 21.65 -17.83 -18.89
N THR A 303 21.82 -17.12 -17.77
CA THR A 303 23.06 -17.15 -16.99
C THR A 303 23.26 -18.51 -16.32
N ASN A 304 22.22 -19.07 -15.71
CA ASN A 304 22.26 -20.39 -15.09
C ASN A 304 22.53 -21.49 -16.13
N GLU A 305 22.00 -21.35 -17.35
CA GLU A 305 22.26 -22.27 -18.45
C GLU A 305 23.72 -22.20 -18.93
N LYS A 306 24.29 -20.99 -19.04
CA LYS A 306 25.72 -20.80 -19.33
C LYS A 306 26.62 -21.37 -18.23
N GLU A 307 26.27 -21.17 -16.96
CA GLU A 307 27.01 -21.77 -15.83
C GLU A 307 26.93 -23.30 -15.85
N LYS A 308 25.76 -23.88 -16.14
CA LYS A 308 25.61 -25.34 -16.31
C LYS A 308 26.44 -25.88 -17.48
N ILE A 309 26.49 -25.17 -18.61
CA ILE A 309 27.32 -25.55 -19.76
C ILE A 309 28.81 -25.45 -19.40
N ALA A 310 29.23 -24.39 -18.71
CA ALA A 310 30.61 -24.22 -18.25
C ALA A 310 31.03 -25.32 -17.25
N LEU A 311 30.16 -25.68 -16.30
CA LEU A 311 30.39 -26.79 -15.37
C LEU A 311 30.47 -28.13 -16.11
N ASN A 312 29.60 -28.40 -17.08
CA ASN A 312 29.60 -29.65 -17.83
C ASN A 312 30.82 -29.78 -18.76
N ASN A 313 31.33 -28.67 -19.30
CA ASN A 313 32.55 -28.65 -20.10
C ASN A 313 33.81 -28.83 -19.26
N ASN A 314 33.83 -28.35 -18.01
CA ASN A 314 34.94 -28.55 -17.07
C ASN A 314 34.99 -29.96 -16.46
N VAL A 315 33.91 -30.75 -16.57
CA VAL A 315 33.82 -32.13 -16.04
C VAL A 315 34.21 -33.18 -17.09
N ARG A 316 34.62 -32.79 -18.31
CA ARG A 316 34.90 -33.74 -19.42
C ARG A 316 36.31 -34.35 -19.50
N PHE A 317 37.16 -34.20 -18.50
CA PHE A 317 38.42 -34.96 -18.32
C PHE A 317 38.68 -35.05 -16.80
N GLN A 318 38.80 -36.18 -16.09
CA GLN A 318 39.39 -37.50 -16.35
C GLN A 318 38.51 -38.63 -15.73
N GLY A 319 38.47 -39.83 -16.33
CA GLY A 319 37.76 -41.04 -15.82
C GLY A 319 38.56 -41.81 -14.75
N PRO A 320 38.39 -43.14 -14.56
CA PRO A 320 37.20 -44.00 -14.64
C PRO A 320 36.70 -44.44 -13.23
N LEU A 321 35.60 -45.22 -13.22
CA LEU A 321 34.92 -45.84 -12.07
C LEU A 321 35.77 -46.15 -10.82
N TYR A 322 35.30 -45.71 -9.64
CA TYR A 322 35.34 -46.53 -8.43
C TYR A 322 34.12 -46.25 -7.53
N ASN A 323 33.45 -47.33 -7.16
CA ASN A 323 32.47 -47.38 -6.08
C ASN A 323 33.14 -47.05 -4.74
N SER A 324 32.58 -46.11 -3.97
CA SER A 324 32.65 -46.16 -2.51
C SER A 324 31.54 -45.32 -1.89
N LEU A 325 30.63 -46.01 -1.21
CA LEU A 325 29.90 -45.46 -0.07
C LEU A 325 30.91 -44.87 0.92
N THR A 326 30.66 -43.65 1.40
CA THR A 326 31.07 -43.21 2.73
C THR A 326 30.11 -42.15 3.24
N LEU A 327 29.43 -42.49 4.34
CA LEU A 327 28.90 -41.54 5.30
C LEU A 327 30.07 -40.74 5.86
N GLU A 328 30.07 -39.41 5.73
CA GLU A 328 30.78 -38.55 6.67
C GLU A 328 29.99 -37.27 6.91
N ALA A 329 29.56 -37.09 8.16
CA ALA A 329 29.17 -35.79 8.70
C ALA A 329 30.43 -34.97 8.99
N PRO A 330 30.38 -33.63 8.90
CA PRO A 330 31.34 -32.77 9.57
C PRO A 330 30.67 -31.83 10.60
N PRO A 331 31.48 -31.23 11.50
CA PRO A 331 31.20 -31.21 12.94
C PRO A 331 30.93 -29.80 13.51
N ILE A 332 30.35 -29.82 14.72
CA ILE A 332 30.19 -28.77 15.75
C ILE A 332 29.58 -27.45 15.26
#